data_AF-A0A0C2SJN2-F1
#
_entry.id   AF-A0A0C2SJN2-F1
#
_cell.length_a   1.000
_cell.length_b   1.000
_cell.length_c   1.000
_cell.angle_alpha   90.00
_cell.angle_beta   90.00
_cell.angle_gamma   90.00
#
_symmetry.space_group_name_H-M   'P 1'
#
loop_
_entity.id
_entity.type
_entity.pdbx_description
1 polymer ?
#
loop_
_entity_poly.entity_id
_entity_poly.type
_entity_poly.pdbx_seq_one_letter_code
_entity_poly.pdbx_strand_id
1 'polypeptide(L)'
;MQGPHNVSTGHQDDQRLGAAVTDMKQVEPVQHDSPPTTVTDHEGAETSKQAFNQQVRSDQEQHEKGESRDRKRTPSLESQLAREIDYSKQLEAALAKRDEMLQEKEAELTRIKDRMGSQEDKIRELSGANHRQSDEIQQTGAELRHVKTKYQQTSQLLKERSEELTTAQKFLGKADSISSAEVVRLVEVLNAEIAHQSTFILDSLTYQKWTGSANDLEHSLKELRDLLGPWLYERLWHRLNDPNLEFDESDDFLTQLVLQTGLTNACKYIINHWYPPFWNEGKMFDRVYGDMGRKVSQVVAGKWRALSSTHLVVDRKANKDYLRGVLRNLITAVGGPVQNGNSLPPDLKNKVDDITRKALAIHEHVKSSFTSMDLEVYSIPCGTPFDASQMEDADGPNAGGKG
;
A
#
# COMPACT_ATOMS: atom_id res chain seq x y z
N MET A 1 -8.28 -29.81 -7.32
CA MET A 1 -9.01 -28.52 -7.42
C MET A 1 -8.52 -27.87 -8.72
N GLN A 2 -9.24 -27.97 -9.85
CA GLN A 2 -10.37 -27.07 -10.21
C GLN A 2 -9.95 -25.59 -10.00
N GLY A 3 -9.72 -24.74 -11.01
CA GLY A 3 -10.14 -24.70 -12.43
C GLY A 3 -11.48 -23.95 -12.59
N PRO A 4 -11.83 -23.40 -13.78
CA PRO A 4 -11.06 -22.54 -14.69
C PRO A 4 -11.77 -21.18 -14.95
N HIS A 5 -11.14 -20.24 -15.68
CA HIS A 5 -11.84 -19.07 -16.25
C HIS A 5 -12.15 -19.27 -17.74
N ASN A 6 -13.37 -18.90 -18.16
CA ASN A 6 -13.94 -19.21 -19.46
C ASN A 6 -14.68 -17.99 -20.04
N VAL A 7 -14.48 -17.72 -21.34
CA VAL A 7 -15.42 -17.18 -22.36
C VAL A 7 -16.45 -16.08 -22.00
N SER A 8 -16.43 -14.98 -22.77
CA SER A 8 -17.59 -14.46 -23.56
C SER A 8 -17.12 -13.29 -24.45
N THR A 9 -17.09 -13.32 -25.78
CA THR A 9 -18.18 -13.24 -26.80
C THR A 9 -19.09 -12.01 -26.73
N GLY A 10 -19.17 -11.28 -27.85
CA GLY A 10 -20.12 -10.20 -28.13
C GLY A 10 -20.46 -10.12 -29.63
N HIS A 11 -21.66 -10.56 -29.99
CA HIS A 11 -22.34 -10.34 -31.29
C HIS A 11 -22.83 -8.87 -31.37
N GLN A 12 -22.90 -8.16 -32.50
CA GLN A 12 -23.59 -8.36 -33.79
C GLN A 12 -24.97 -7.62 -33.85
N ASP A 13 -25.25 -7.01 -35.01
CA ASP A 13 -26.52 -6.43 -35.52
C ASP A 13 -27.13 -5.22 -34.75
N ASP A 14 -27.61 -4.14 -35.39
CA ASP A 14 -28.71 -4.07 -36.36
C ASP A 14 -28.64 -2.76 -37.22
N GLN A 15 -29.01 -2.75 -38.52
CA GLN A 15 -30.29 -2.25 -39.10
C GLN A 15 -30.67 -0.76 -38.85
N ARG A 16 -31.34 0.00 -39.75
CA ARG A 16 -31.66 -0.03 -41.21
C ARG A 16 -32.37 1.32 -41.54
N LEU A 17 -32.90 1.48 -42.77
CA LEU A 17 -33.75 2.60 -43.26
C LEU A 17 -33.02 3.93 -43.56
N GLY A 18 -33.37 4.70 -44.59
CA GLY A 18 -34.29 4.43 -45.70
C GLY A 18 -34.88 5.70 -46.35
N ALA A 19 -35.00 5.68 -47.68
CA ALA A 19 -35.76 6.62 -48.53
C ALA A 19 -35.30 8.11 -48.60
N ALA A 20 -35.71 8.94 -49.58
CA ALA A 20 -35.90 8.80 -51.05
C ALA A 20 -36.37 10.17 -51.63
N VAL A 21 -36.61 10.21 -52.96
CA VAL A 21 -37.57 11.07 -53.69
C VAL A 21 -37.08 12.41 -54.29
N THR A 22 -37.28 12.52 -55.63
CA THR A 22 -37.36 13.69 -56.56
C THR A 22 -36.18 14.66 -56.66
N ASP A 23 -35.59 14.97 -57.83
CA ASP A 23 -36.10 15.21 -59.21
C ASP A 23 -36.78 16.59 -59.39
N MET A 24 -36.13 17.50 -60.13
CA MET A 24 -36.70 18.14 -61.34
C MET A 24 -35.73 19.15 -62.00
N LYS A 25 -35.53 18.93 -63.31
CA LYS A 25 -35.12 19.84 -64.40
C LYS A 25 -34.87 21.33 -64.09
N GLN A 26 -33.72 21.83 -64.55
CA GLN A 26 -33.62 23.17 -65.15
C GLN A 26 -33.49 23.05 -66.68
N VAL A 27 -34.04 24.03 -67.40
CA VAL A 27 -34.04 24.14 -68.88
C VAL A 27 -33.39 25.47 -69.26
N GLU A 28 -32.75 25.50 -70.41
CA GLU A 28 -32.00 26.63 -70.97
C GLU A 28 -32.85 27.90 -71.22
N PRO A 29 -32.24 29.10 -71.23
CA PRO A 29 -32.89 30.34 -71.65
C PRO A 29 -32.84 30.51 -73.18
N VAL A 30 -33.96 30.95 -73.77
CA VAL A 30 -34.02 31.41 -75.17
C VAL A 30 -34.18 32.93 -75.17
N GLN A 31 -33.24 33.62 -75.82
CA GLN A 31 -33.35 35.04 -76.13
C GLN A 31 -34.38 35.26 -77.25
N HIS A 32 -35.11 36.38 -77.22
CA HIS A 32 -35.36 37.14 -78.44
C HIS A 32 -35.75 38.59 -78.14
N ASP A 33 -34.92 39.52 -78.59
CA ASP A 33 -35.23 40.94 -78.65
C ASP A 33 -36.36 41.22 -79.67
N SER A 34 -37.06 42.33 -79.45
CA SER A 34 -38.00 42.94 -80.40
C SER A 34 -37.43 44.31 -80.87
N PRO A 35 -38.04 45.02 -81.84
CA PRO A 35 -37.38 45.38 -83.10
C PRO A 35 -37.00 46.87 -83.20
N PRO A 36 -36.48 47.32 -84.36
CA PRO A 36 -36.54 48.74 -84.72
C PRO A 36 -37.31 49.04 -86.02
N THR A 37 -37.77 50.29 -86.10
CA THR A 37 -38.68 50.90 -87.09
C THR A 37 -37.95 51.67 -88.19
N THR A 38 -38.47 51.67 -89.43
CA THR A 38 -38.37 52.75 -90.45
C THR A 38 -39.43 52.48 -91.55
N VAL A 39 -40.37 53.37 -91.92
CA VAL A 39 -40.24 54.65 -92.66
C VAL A 39 -39.77 54.40 -94.12
N THR A 40 -40.66 54.29 -95.13
CA THR A 40 -41.04 55.31 -96.16
C THR A 40 -41.86 54.61 -97.29
N ASP A 41 -42.44 55.24 -98.34
CA ASP A 41 -43.28 56.46 -98.54
C ASP A 41 -43.77 56.49 -100.03
N HIS A 42 -44.84 57.26 -100.37
CA HIS A 42 -45.27 57.67 -101.75
C HIS A 42 -45.67 56.54 -102.76
N GLU A 43 -46.34 56.73 -103.92
CA GLU A 43 -47.40 57.62 -104.46
C GLU A 43 -47.87 57.07 -105.85
N GLY A 44 -48.90 57.64 -106.50
CA GLY A 44 -49.26 57.40 -107.91
C GLY A 44 -50.36 56.36 -108.18
N ALA A 45 -51.45 56.60 -108.93
CA ALA A 45 -51.60 57.09 -110.33
C ALA A 45 -51.21 56.00 -111.37
N GLU A 46 -51.88 55.80 -112.53
CA GLU A 46 -52.81 56.69 -113.24
C GLU A 46 -53.75 55.94 -114.24
N THR A 47 -54.66 56.71 -114.84
CA THR A 47 -55.77 56.37 -115.76
C THR A 47 -55.44 55.70 -117.10
N SER A 48 -56.43 55.00 -117.68
CA SER A 48 -56.85 55.21 -119.10
C SER A 48 -58.29 54.66 -119.33
N LYS A 49 -59.34 55.51 -119.27
CA LYS A 49 -60.00 56.23 -120.39
C LYS A 49 -60.64 55.36 -121.48
N GLN A 50 -61.97 55.16 -121.43
CA GLN A 50 -62.98 55.70 -122.38
C GLN A 50 -64.38 55.09 -122.16
N ALA A 51 -65.45 55.88 -122.43
CA ALA A 51 -66.91 55.60 -122.29
C ALA A 51 -67.52 55.91 -120.89
N PHE A 52 -67.66 57.15 -120.42
CA PHE A 52 -68.23 58.35 -121.07
C PHE A 52 -69.53 58.09 -121.84
N ASN A 53 -70.67 57.89 -121.12
CA ASN A 53 -71.99 58.53 -121.37
C ASN A 53 -73.23 57.93 -120.65
N GLN A 54 -73.11 57.08 -119.61
CA GLN A 54 -74.30 56.61 -118.86
C GLN A 54 -74.28 56.82 -117.32
N GLN A 55 -73.19 57.33 -116.74
CA GLN A 55 -73.03 57.40 -115.28
C GLN A 55 -73.63 58.66 -114.61
N VAL A 56 -73.90 59.74 -115.37
CA VAL A 56 -74.24 61.07 -114.84
C VAL A 56 -75.61 61.16 -114.14
N ARG A 57 -76.44 60.11 -114.17
CA ARG A 57 -77.72 60.04 -113.42
C ARG A 57 -77.67 59.23 -112.12
N SER A 58 -76.55 58.61 -111.76
CA SER A 58 -76.44 57.83 -110.51
C SER A 58 -75.75 58.59 -109.37
N ASP A 59 -74.83 59.50 -109.70
CA ASP A 59 -73.86 60.00 -108.72
C ASP A 59 -74.43 61.05 -107.75
N GLN A 60 -75.54 61.73 -108.11
CA GLN A 60 -76.09 62.81 -107.30
C GLN A 60 -77.01 62.35 -106.16
N GLU A 61 -77.64 61.16 -106.26
CA GLU A 61 -78.35 60.53 -105.12
C GLU A 61 -77.40 59.75 -104.19
N GLN A 62 -76.16 59.49 -104.59
CA GLN A 62 -75.16 58.85 -103.73
C GLN A 62 -74.42 59.84 -102.83
N HIS A 63 -74.27 61.11 -103.24
CA HIS A 63 -73.62 62.14 -102.42
C HIS A 63 -74.34 62.38 -101.08
N GLU A 64 -75.67 62.50 -101.10
CA GLU A 64 -76.48 62.71 -99.87
C GLU A 64 -76.53 61.48 -98.94
N LYS A 65 -76.25 60.27 -99.45
CA LYS A 65 -76.10 59.05 -98.64
C LYS A 65 -74.69 58.84 -98.10
N GLY A 66 -73.67 59.47 -98.68
CA GLY A 66 -72.30 59.48 -98.18
C GLY A 66 -72.16 60.28 -96.89
N GLU A 67 -72.56 61.56 -96.93
CA GLU A 67 -72.39 62.48 -95.79
C GLU A 67 -73.19 62.06 -94.54
N SER A 68 -74.34 61.40 -94.71
CA SER A 68 -75.14 60.83 -93.62
C SER A 68 -74.53 59.56 -93.00
N ARG A 69 -73.62 58.87 -93.71
CA ARG A 69 -72.84 57.73 -93.18
C ARG A 69 -71.61 58.20 -92.42
N ASP A 70 -70.88 59.19 -92.93
CA ASP A 70 -69.66 59.66 -92.25
C ASP A 70 -69.96 60.48 -90.99
N ARG A 71 -71.03 61.30 -90.96
CA ARG A 71 -71.54 61.90 -89.69
C ARG A 71 -71.97 60.89 -88.62
N LYS A 72 -72.11 59.60 -88.95
CA LYS A 72 -72.39 58.51 -88.00
C LYS A 72 -71.18 57.62 -87.73
N ARG A 73 -70.10 57.73 -88.50
CA ARG A 73 -68.84 57.00 -88.28
C ARG A 73 -67.86 57.75 -87.38
N THR A 74 -67.76 59.07 -87.47
CA THR A 74 -66.90 59.86 -86.56
C THR A 74 -67.22 59.58 -85.09
N PRO A 75 -68.48 59.65 -84.61
CA PRO A 75 -68.79 59.34 -83.21
C PRO A 75 -68.47 57.89 -82.82
N SER A 76 -68.54 56.95 -83.77
CA SER A 76 -68.24 55.54 -83.52
C SER A 76 -66.74 55.28 -83.42
N LEU A 77 -65.93 55.93 -84.25
CA LEU A 77 -64.47 55.83 -84.22
C LEU A 77 -63.87 56.62 -83.06
N GLU A 78 -64.42 57.79 -82.73
CA GLU A 78 -64.09 58.52 -81.49
C GLU A 78 -64.46 57.71 -80.25
N SER A 79 -65.62 57.02 -80.25
CA SER A 79 -66.01 56.09 -79.18
C SER A 79 -65.21 54.79 -79.15
N GLN A 80 -64.52 54.41 -80.22
CA GLN A 80 -63.54 53.31 -80.20
C GLN A 80 -62.21 53.82 -79.67
N LEU A 81 -61.68 54.92 -80.23
CA LEU A 81 -60.43 55.53 -79.79
C LEU A 81 -60.47 55.94 -78.30
N ALA A 82 -61.59 56.46 -77.81
CA ALA A 82 -61.77 56.74 -76.39
C ALA A 82 -61.74 55.46 -75.53
N ARG A 83 -62.29 54.34 -76.02
CA ARG A 83 -62.21 53.03 -75.35
C ARG A 83 -60.81 52.43 -75.42
N GLU A 84 -60.10 52.57 -76.53
CA GLU A 84 -58.71 52.16 -76.69
C GLU A 84 -57.78 52.96 -75.76
N ILE A 85 -57.99 54.28 -75.64
CA ILE A 85 -57.26 55.15 -74.72
C ILE A 85 -57.56 54.79 -73.27
N ASP A 86 -58.83 54.55 -72.92
CA ASP A 86 -59.20 54.16 -71.56
C ASP A 86 -58.68 52.76 -71.20
N TYR A 87 -58.70 51.82 -72.16
CA TYR A 87 -58.09 50.50 -72.03
C TYR A 87 -56.57 50.58 -71.89
N SER A 88 -55.89 51.42 -72.68
CA SER A 88 -54.45 51.66 -72.58
C SER A 88 -54.08 52.27 -71.23
N LYS A 89 -54.86 53.23 -70.71
CA LYS A 89 -54.69 53.78 -69.36
C LYS A 89 -54.92 52.76 -68.25
N GLN A 90 -55.94 51.90 -68.39
CA GLN A 90 -56.18 50.80 -67.46
C GLN A 90 -55.04 49.78 -67.49
N LEU A 91 -54.44 49.53 -68.66
CA LEU A 91 -53.29 48.65 -68.84
C LEU A 91 -52.00 49.26 -68.27
N GLU A 92 -51.73 50.54 -68.51
CA GLU A 92 -50.62 51.30 -67.90
C GLU A 92 -50.75 51.33 -66.37
N ALA A 93 -51.95 51.58 -65.83
CA ALA A 93 -52.20 51.54 -64.39
C ALA A 93 -52.03 50.12 -63.81
N ALA A 94 -52.40 49.08 -64.55
CA ALA A 94 -52.20 47.69 -64.15
C ALA A 94 -50.71 47.28 -64.20
N LEU A 95 -49.94 47.78 -65.18
CA LEU A 95 -48.49 47.60 -65.28
C LEU A 95 -47.78 48.33 -64.14
N ALA A 96 -48.06 49.62 -63.92
CA ALA A 96 -47.48 50.40 -62.83
C ALA A 96 -47.75 49.75 -61.46
N LYS A 97 -48.97 49.26 -61.21
CA LYS A 97 -49.32 48.51 -60.00
C LYS A 97 -48.58 47.17 -59.89
N ARG A 98 -48.30 46.50 -61.02
CA ARG A 98 -47.52 45.26 -61.04
C ARG A 98 -46.04 45.52 -60.77
N ASP A 99 -45.50 46.61 -61.28
CA ASP A 99 -44.12 47.03 -61.02
C ASP A 99 -43.94 47.47 -59.56
N GLU A 100 -44.91 48.18 -58.98
CA GLU A 100 -44.95 48.50 -57.54
C GLU A 100 -44.95 47.22 -56.67
N MET A 101 -45.79 46.23 -57.01
CA MET A 101 -45.77 44.93 -56.34
C MET A 101 -44.45 44.16 -56.54
N LEU A 102 -43.82 44.26 -57.71
CA LEU A 102 -42.52 43.63 -57.96
C LEU A 102 -41.43 44.27 -57.11
N GLN A 103 -41.37 45.60 -57.04
CA GLN A 103 -40.44 46.32 -56.17
C GLN A 103 -40.66 46.00 -54.69
N GLU A 104 -41.92 45.90 -54.23
CA GLU A 104 -42.24 45.46 -52.87
C GLU A 104 -41.73 44.04 -52.61
N LYS A 105 -41.93 43.10 -53.54
CA LYS A 105 -41.47 41.71 -53.41
C LYS A 105 -39.95 41.56 -53.49
N GLU A 106 -39.27 42.36 -54.31
CA GLU A 106 -37.80 42.43 -54.34
C GLU A 106 -37.22 43.00 -53.04
N ALA A 107 -37.88 44.02 -52.47
CA ALA A 107 -37.52 44.55 -51.15
C ALA A 107 -37.76 43.54 -50.02
N GLU A 108 -38.87 42.79 -50.05
CA GLU A 108 -39.09 41.67 -49.12
C GLU A 108 -38.07 40.54 -49.28
N LEU A 109 -37.77 40.12 -50.51
CA LEU A 109 -36.75 39.10 -50.78
C LEU A 109 -35.37 39.52 -50.27
N THR A 110 -35.00 40.79 -50.47
CA THR A 110 -33.75 41.36 -49.95
C THR A 110 -33.72 41.31 -48.42
N ARG A 111 -34.77 41.80 -47.74
CA ARG A 111 -34.89 41.73 -46.27
C ARG A 111 -34.86 40.29 -45.73
N ILE A 112 -35.48 39.34 -46.42
CA ILE A 112 -35.46 37.92 -46.05
C ILE A 112 -34.05 37.35 -46.20
N LYS A 113 -33.34 37.68 -47.29
CA LYS A 113 -31.97 37.26 -47.56
C LYS A 113 -30.99 37.81 -46.52
N ASP A 114 -31.09 39.08 -46.18
CA ASP A 114 -30.25 39.71 -45.15
C ASP A 114 -30.50 39.08 -43.78
N ARG A 115 -31.77 38.84 -43.43
CA ARG A 115 -32.14 38.14 -42.20
C ARG A 115 -31.60 36.71 -42.19
N MET A 116 -31.68 35.98 -43.30
CA MET A 116 -31.15 34.63 -43.45
C MET A 116 -29.63 34.61 -43.23
N GLY A 117 -28.88 35.49 -43.87
CA GLY A 117 -27.43 35.63 -43.65
C GLY A 117 -27.10 35.94 -42.19
N SER A 118 -27.83 36.86 -41.55
CA SER A 118 -27.63 37.17 -40.13
C SER A 118 -27.91 35.98 -39.19
N GLN A 119 -28.83 35.08 -39.59
CA GLN A 119 -29.12 33.85 -38.85
C GLN A 119 -28.06 32.78 -39.10
N GLU A 120 -27.55 32.64 -40.32
CA GLU A 120 -26.45 31.73 -40.67
C GLU A 120 -25.14 32.10 -39.94
N ASP A 121 -24.80 33.39 -39.89
CA ASP A 121 -23.64 33.89 -39.13
C ASP A 121 -23.80 33.62 -37.63
N LYS A 122 -25.02 33.81 -37.08
CA LYS A 122 -25.31 33.51 -35.68
C LYS A 122 -25.27 32.02 -35.35
N ILE A 123 -25.73 31.16 -36.27
CA ILE A 123 -25.59 29.71 -36.15
C ILE A 123 -24.10 29.33 -36.16
N ARG A 124 -23.31 29.91 -37.06
CA ARG A 124 -21.86 29.67 -37.14
C ARG A 124 -21.13 30.10 -35.87
N GLU A 125 -21.45 31.26 -35.31
CA GLU A 125 -20.92 31.76 -34.05
C GLU A 125 -21.25 30.81 -32.88
N LEU A 126 -22.54 30.46 -32.73
CA LEU A 126 -23.00 29.56 -31.66
C LEU A 126 -22.42 28.15 -31.78
N SER A 127 -22.31 27.60 -32.99
CA SER A 127 -21.64 26.31 -33.24
C SER A 127 -20.16 26.37 -32.87
N GLY A 128 -19.46 27.47 -33.20
CA GLY A 128 -18.07 27.68 -32.81
C GLY A 128 -17.89 27.80 -31.30
N ALA A 129 -18.80 28.48 -30.60
CA ALA A 129 -18.79 28.59 -29.15
C ALA A 129 -19.06 27.23 -28.46
N ASN A 130 -20.07 26.48 -28.91
CA ASN A 130 -20.37 25.14 -28.42
C ASN A 130 -19.18 24.17 -28.60
N HIS A 131 -18.47 24.25 -29.73
CA HIS A 131 -17.32 23.40 -29.98
C HIS A 131 -16.19 23.67 -28.98
N ARG A 132 -15.82 24.95 -28.77
CA ARG A 132 -14.82 25.35 -27.76
C ARG A 132 -15.21 24.90 -26.35
N GLN A 133 -16.47 25.09 -25.96
CA GLN A 133 -16.96 24.68 -24.64
C GLN A 133 -16.94 23.14 -24.48
N SER A 134 -17.22 22.39 -25.55
CA SER A 134 -17.07 20.93 -25.55
C SER A 134 -15.62 20.50 -25.35
N ASP A 135 -14.68 21.15 -26.02
CA ASP A 135 -13.24 20.87 -25.90
C ASP A 135 -12.73 21.19 -24.49
N GLU A 136 -13.12 22.34 -23.91
CA GLU A 136 -12.81 22.72 -22.52
C GLU A 136 -13.36 21.70 -21.51
N ILE A 137 -14.59 21.23 -21.69
CA ILE A 137 -15.18 20.17 -20.85
C ILE A 137 -14.40 18.86 -20.99
N GLN A 138 -13.98 18.49 -22.20
CA GLN A 138 -13.20 17.27 -22.44
C GLN A 138 -11.81 17.34 -21.80
N GLN A 139 -11.11 18.48 -21.94
CA GLN A 139 -9.82 18.73 -21.30
C GLN A 139 -9.95 18.70 -19.77
N THR A 140 -10.87 19.47 -19.20
CA THR A 140 -11.10 19.51 -17.75
C THR A 140 -11.47 18.13 -17.20
N GLY A 141 -12.26 17.35 -17.95
CA GLY A 141 -12.59 15.96 -17.62
C GLY A 141 -11.42 14.99 -17.73
N ALA A 142 -10.41 15.26 -18.56
CA ALA A 142 -9.17 14.50 -18.60
C ALA A 142 -8.26 14.85 -17.40
N GLU A 143 -8.10 16.14 -17.10
CA GLU A 143 -7.31 16.63 -15.97
C GLU A 143 -7.88 16.15 -14.63
N LEU A 144 -9.21 16.23 -14.43
CA LEU A 144 -9.87 15.73 -13.22
C LEU A 144 -9.65 14.22 -13.02
N ARG A 145 -9.69 13.42 -14.10
CA ARG A 145 -9.38 11.99 -14.04
C ARG A 145 -7.92 11.75 -13.66
N HIS A 146 -6.98 12.49 -14.24
CA HIS A 146 -5.55 12.39 -13.92
C HIS A 146 -5.26 12.74 -12.45
N VAL A 147 -5.82 13.85 -11.96
CA VAL A 147 -5.69 14.27 -10.55
C VAL A 147 -6.30 13.23 -9.61
N LYS A 148 -7.48 12.70 -9.93
CA LYS A 148 -8.14 11.66 -9.13
C LYS A 148 -7.29 10.38 -9.04
N THR A 149 -6.71 9.93 -10.16
CA THR A 149 -5.80 8.78 -10.18
C THR A 149 -4.54 9.02 -9.34
N LYS A 150 -3.90 10.19 -9.49
CA LYS A 150 -2.74 10.56 -8.66
C LYS A 150 -3.08 10.60 -7.18
N TYR A 151 -4.21 11.21 -6.81
CA TYR A 151 -4.67 11.25 -5.43
C TYR A 151 -4.88 9.84 -4.84
N GLN A 152 -5.51 8.94 -5.60
CA GLN A 152 -5.70 7.55 -5.18
C GLN A 152 -4.36 6.81 -5.01
N GLN A 153 -3.42 6.98 -5.94
CA GLN A 153 -2.07 6.40 -5.84
C GLN A 153 -1.30 6.93 -4.62
N THR A 154 -1.33 8.24 -4.38
CA THR A 154 -0.66 8.85 -3.22
C THR A 154 -1.31 8.42 -1.90
N SER A 155 -2.64 8.33 -1.85
CA SER A 155 -3.37 7.85 -0.66
C SER A 155 -3.08 6.38 -0.35
N GLN A 156 -2.95 5.53 -1.37
CA GLN A 156 -2.57 4.12 -1.23
C GLN A 156 -1.15 4.00 -0.65
N LEU A 157 -0.17 4.69 -1.26
CA LEU A 157 1.22 4.69 -0.80
C LEU A 157 1.36 5.24 0.64
N LEU A 158 0.61 6.28 0.99
CA LEU A 158 0.66 6.87 2.33
C LEU A 158 0.07 5.93 3.38
N LYS A 159 -0.94 5.14 3.03
CA LYS A 159 -1.46 4.07 3.90
C LYS A 159 -0.41 2.97 4.11
N GLU A 160 0.19 2.46 3.04
CA GLU A 160 1.24 1.43 3.10
C GLU A 160 2.43 1.88 3.96
N ARG A 161 2.93 3.11 3.75
CA ARG A 161 4.01 3.68 4.57
C ARG A 161 3.61 3.88 6.03
N SER A 162 2.34 4.16 6.32
CA SER A 162 1.83 4.28 7.69
C SER A 162 1.75 2.93 8.40
N GLU A 163 1.40 1.85 7.68
CA GLU A 163 1.40 0.47 8.18
C GLU A 163 2.84 -0.05 8.41
N GLU A 164 3.77 0.23 7.49
CA GLU A 164 5.20 -0.01 7.67
C GLU A 164 5.77 0.73 8.90
N LEU A 165 5.51 2.05 9.01
CA LEU A 165 5.98 2.87 10.13
C LEU A 165 5.43 2.37 11.47
N THR A 166 4.13 2.03 11.52
CA THR A 166 3.50 1.48 12.73
C THR A 166 4.13 0.15 13.13
N THR A 167 4.49 -0.69 12.16
CA THR A 167 5.16 -1.98 12.40
C THR A 167 6.60 -1.76 12.88
N ALA A 168 7.34 -0.85 12.25
CA ALA A 168 8.69 -0.46 12.67
C ALA A 168 8.71 0.16 14.07
N GLN A 169 7.74 1.01 14.41
CA GLN A 169 7.59 1.59 15.75
C GLN A 169 7.26 0.53 16.81
N LYS A 170 6.34 -0.41 16.52
CA LYS A 170 6.04 -1.54 17.42
C LYS A 170 7.27 -2.42 17.65
N PHE A 171 8.05 -2.66 16.60
CA PHE A 171 9.30 -3.42 16.71
C PHE A 171 10.33 -2.66 17.56
N LEU A 172 10.70 -1.44 17.13
CA LEU A 172 11.79 -0.66 17.74
C LEU A 172 11.45 -0.15 19.15
N GLY A 173 10.23 0.34 19.37
CA GLY A 173 9.87 1.17 20.53
C GLY A 173 9.68 0.47 21.87
N LYS A 174 9.69 -0.87 21.92
CA LYS A 174 9.63 -1.59 23.21
C LYS A 174 10.98 -1.49 23.93
N ALA A 175 11.02 -0.69 25.00
CA ALA A 175 12.09 -0.64 25.98
C ALA A 175 12.18 -1.93 26.80
N ASP A 176 13.25 -2.09 27.57
CA ASP A 176 13.46 -3.27 28.44
C ASP A 176 12.35 -3.35 29.50
N SER A 177 11.86 -4.57 29.78
CA SER A 177 10.68 -4.77 30.64
C SER A 177 10.99 -4.79 32.13
N ILE A 178 12.27 -4.87 32.51
CA ILE A 178 12.76 -4.70 33.89
C ILE A 178 14.08 -3.92 33.87
N SER A 179 14.51 -3.39 35.03
CA SER A 179 15.82 -2.74 35.15
C SER A 179 16.96 -3.75 35.34
N SER A 180 18.19 -3.36 34.98
CA SER A 180 19.38 -4.17 35.26
C SER A 180 19.58 -4.42 36.76
N ALA A 181 19.25 -3.43 37.60
CA ALA A 181 19.28 -3.55 39.06
C ALA A 181 18.37 -4.67 39.59
N GLU A 182 17.21 -4.91 38.97
CA GLU A 182 16.33 -6.02 39.37
C GLU A 182 16.95 -7.38 39.00
N VAL A 183 17.68 -7.48 37.88
CA VAL A 183 18.43 -8.72 37.55
C VAL A 183 19.56 -8.95 38.55
N VAL A 184 20.30 -7.91 38.93
CA VAL A 184 21.33 -8.00 39.98
C VAL A 184 20.72 -8.52 41.28
N ARG A 185 19.60 -7.96 41.73
CA ARG A 185 18.87 -8.41 42.92
C ARG A 185 18.41 -9.88 42.82
N LEU A 186 18.01 -10.35 41.64
CA LEU A 186 17.66 -11.76 41.43
C LEU A 186 18.90 -12.68 41.53
N VAL A 187 20.06 -12.24 41.03
CA VAL A 187 21.34 -12.95 41.16
C VAL A 187 21.80 -13.00 42.63
N GLU A 188 21.71 -11.90 43.37
CA GLU A 188 21.98 -11.86 44.82
C GLU A 188 21.10 -12.88 45.59
N VAL A 189 19.80 -12.91 45.29
CA VAL A 189 18.83 -13.86 45.88
C VAL A 189 19.09 -15.32 45.47
N LEU A 190 19.71 -15.56 44.32
CA LEU A 190 20.18 -16.89 43.91
C LEU A 190 21.46 -17.28 44.67
N ASN A 191 22.44 -16.37 44.77
CA ASN A 191 23.71 -16.61 45.46
C ASN A 191 23.49 -16.91 46.94
N ALA A 192 22.64 -16.11 47.62
CA ALA A 192 22.27 -16.35 49.01
C ALA A 192 21.54 -17.69 49.21
N GLU A 193 20.72 -18.12 48.25
CA GLU A 193 20.08 -19.45 48.28
C GLU A 193 21.12 -20.56 48.12
N ILE A 194 22.06 -20.44 47.18
CA ILE A 194 23.13 -21.43 46.97
C ILE A 194 23.99 -21.56 48.23
N ALA A 195 24.38 -20.45 48.87
CA ALA A 195 25.15 -20.46 50.10
C ALA A 195 24.39 -21.16 51.24
N HIS A 196 23.16 -20.72 51.53
CA HIS A 196 22.32 -21.31 52.58
C HIS A 196 22.07 -22.80 52.35
N GLN A 197 21.69 -23.21 51.14
CA GLN A 197 21.46 -24.63 50.87
C GLN A 197 22.74 -25.45 50.90
N SER A 198 23.90 -24.90 50.55
CA SER A 198 25.19 -25.59 50.70
C SER A 198 25.51 -25.88 52.18
N THR A 199 25.25 -24.93 53.09
CA THR A 199 25.35 -25.16 54.54
C THR A 199 24.37 -26.23 55.01
N PHE A 200 23.09 -26.12 54.63
CA PHE A 200 22.08 -27.13 55.01
C PHE A 200 22.41 -28.54 54.49
N ILE A 201 23.00 -28.64 53.29
CA ILE A 201 23.49 -29.92 52.76
C ILE A 201 24.64 -30.43 53.63
N LEU A 202 25.66 -29.60 53.92
CA LEU A 202 26.78 -29.94 54.79
C LEU A 202 26.31 -30.49 56.15
N ASP A 203 25.42 -29.77 56.84
CA ASP A 203 24.83 -30.18 58.13
C ASP A 203 24.07 -31.53 58.04
N SER A 204 23.61 -31.89 56.84
CA SER A 204 22.88 -33.13 56.55
C SER A 204 23.80 -34.27 56.08
N LEU A 205 25.09 -34.03 55.83
CA LEU A 205 26.02 -35.07 55.41
C LEU A 205 26.47 -35.91 56.59
N THR A 206 26.47 -37.23 56.39
CA THR A 206 27.21 -38.15 57.25
C THR A 206 28.42 -38.62 56.45
N TYR A 207 29.62 -38.15 56.83
CA TYR A 207 30.84 -38.48 56.13
C TYR A 207 31.06 -40.01 56.11
N GLN A 208 31.06 -40.59 54.92
CA GLN A 208 31.35 -42.00 54.70
C GLN A 208 32.54 -42.14 53.74
N LYS A 209 33.52 -42.95 54.12
CA LYS A 209 34.64 -43.29 53.25
C LYS A 209 34.07 -43.93 51.97
N TRP A 210 34.53 -43.47 50.81
CA TRP A 210 34.11 -44.04 49.53
C TRP A 210 34.48 -45.53 49.44
N THR A 211 33.48 -46.39 49.22
CA THR A 211 33.62 -47.86 49.13
C THR A 211 33.40 -48.41 47.72
N GLY A 212 33.15 -47.55 46.73
CA GLY A 212 32.95 -47.93 45.33
C GLY A 212 34.27 -48.12 44.56
N SER A 213 34.18 -48.42 43.26
CA SER A 213 35.36 -48.51 42.40
C SER A 213 36.01 -47.13 42.21
N ALA A 214 37.34 -47.09 42.09
CA ALA A 214 38.07 -45.88 41.73
C ALA A 214 37.62 -45.33 40.35
N ASN A 215 37.26 -46.21 39.42
CA ASN A 215 36.80 -45.83 38.08
C ASN A 215 35.44 -45.11 38.11
N ASP A 216 34.53 -45.52 39.00
CA ASP A 216 33.20 -44.91 39.13
C ASP A 216 33.30 -43.50 39.75
N LEU A 217 34.25 -43.34 40.68
CA LEU A 217 34.59 -42.07 41.29
C LEU A 217 35.26 -41.12 40.28
N GLU A 218 36.25 -41.61 39.53
CA GLU A 218 36.91 -40.84 38.46
C GLU A 218 35.89 -40.34 37.42
N HIS A 219 34.96 -41.21 36.99
CA HIS A 219 33.92 -40.82 36.04
C HIS A 219 33.01 -39.72 36.60
N SER A 220 32.57 -39.86 37.86
CA SER A 220 31.71 -38.88 38.54
C SER A 220 32.41 -37.53 38.77
N LEU A 221 33.70 -37.55 39.11
CA LEU A 221 34.51 -36.35 39.34
C LEU A 221 34.91 -35.65 38.03
N LYS A 222 35.08 -36.40 36.94
CA LYS A 222 35.41 -35.84 35.63
C LYS A 222 34.34 -34.86 35.12
N GLU A 223 33.06 -35.14 35.39
CA GLU A 223 31.95 -34.22 35.10
C GLU A 223 32.01 -32.94 35.96
N LEU A 224 32.59 -33.02 37.17
CA LEU A 224 32.74 -31.88 38.07
C LEU A 224 33.98 -31.04 37.78
N ARG A 225 34.98 -31.55 37.06
CA ARG A 225 36.22 -30.81 36.75
C ARG A 225 35.95 -29.46 36.08
N ASP A 226 35.03 -29.43 35.12
CA ASP A 226 34.65 -28.20 34.40
C ASP A 226 33.82 -27.23 35.29
N LEU A 227 33.14 -27.74 36.33
CA LEU A 227 32.33 -26.96 37.26
C LEU A 227 33.13 -26.43 38.47
N LEU A 228 34.16 -27.15 38.92
CA LEU A 228 34.98 -26.80 40.08
C LEU A 228 36.29 -26.10 39.69
N GLY A 229 36.76 -26.32 38.46
CA GLY A 229 38.08 -25.88 38.01
C GLY A 229 39.22 -26.77 38.53
N PRO A 230 40.43 -26.67 37.95
CA PRO A 230 41.51 -27.62 38.21
C PRO A 230 41.94 -27.67 39.68
N TRP A 231 42.13 -26.53 40.34
CA TRP A 231 42.67 -26.49 41.71
C TRP A 231 41.77 -27.21 42.73
N LEU A 232 40.47 -26.94 42.67
CA LEU A 232 39.49 -27.50 43.61
C LEU A 232 39.21 -28.98 43.31
N TYR A 233 39.24 -29.36 42.02
CA TYR A 233 39.20 -30.75 41.58
C TYR A 233 40.40 -31.57 42.12
N GLU A 234 41.64 -31.09 41.93
CA GLU A 234 42.82 -31.82 42.42
C GLU A 234 42.83 -31.91 43.96
N ARG A 235 42.40 -30.85 44.67
CA ARG A 235 42.29 -30.86 46.14
C ARG A 235 41.30 -31.93 46.63
N LEU A 236 40.14 -32.06 45.98
CA LEU A 236 39.19 -33.14 46.26
C LEU A 236 39.74 -34.52 45.90
N TRP A 237 40.39 -34.65 44.75
CA TRP A 237 40.98 -35.91 44.30
C TRP A 237 42.04 -36.42 45.29
N HIS A 238 42.89 -35.53 45.82
CA HIS A 238 43.84 -35.87 46.87
C HIS A 238 43.13 -36.29 48.17
N ARG A 239 42.12 -35.54 48.65
CA ARG A 239 41.33 -35.87 49.84
C ARG A 239 40.71 -37.27 49.76
N LEU A 240 40.11 -37.61 48.62
CA LEU A 240 39.43 -38.90 48.41
C LEU A 240 40.38 -40.10 48.30
N ASN A 241 41.62 -39.87 47.86
CA ASN A 241 42.62 -40.93 47.65
C ASN A 241 43.64 -41.08 48.77
N ASP A 242 43.69 -40.17 49.77
CA ASP A 242 44.54 -40.35 50.94
C ASP A 242 43.86 -41.28 51.97
N PRO A 243 44.37 -42.50 52.22
CA PRO A 243 43.75 -43.42 53.15
C PRO A 243 43.92 -43.03 54.61
N ASN A 244 44.82 -42.09 54.93
CA ASN A 244 45.22 -41.68 56.28
C ASN A 244 44.67 -40.32 56.72
N LEU A 245 43.95 -39.63 55.84
CA LEU A 245 43.38 -38.32 56.15
C LEU A 245 42.15 -38.50 57.08
N GLU A 246 42.28 -38.04 58.32
CA GLU A 246 41.14 -37.86 59.22
C GLU A 246 40.41 -36.57 58.85
N PHE A 247 39.08 -36.58 58.92
CA PHE A 247 38.25 -35.40 58.61
C PHE A 247 38.35 -34.37 59.75
N ASP A 248 38.64 -33.10 59.42
CA ASP A 248 38.72 -31.99 60.37
C ASP A 248 37.82 -30.79 59.99
N GLU A 249 37.83 -29.70 60.75
CA GLU A 249 37.01 -28.51 60.47
C GLU A 249 37.35 -27.84 59.11
N SER A 250 38.55 -28.05 58.56
CA SER A 250 38.93 -27.53 57.23
C SER A 250 38.25 -28.29 56.09
N ASP A 251 37.83 -29.54 56.34
CA ASP A 251 37.08 -30.37 55.40
C ASP A 251 35.62 -29.93 55.26
N ASP A 252 35.02 -29.35 56.30
CA ASP A 252 33.69 -28.75 56.25
C ASP A 252 33.69 -27.48 55.36
N PHE A 253 34.69 -26.61 55.54
CA PHE A 253 34.91 -25.44 54.67
C PHE A 253 35.14 -25.87 53.21
N LEU A 254 36.01 -26.86 52.96
CA LEU A 254 36.26 -27.39 51.63
C LEU A 254 34.98 -27.98 51.00
N THR A 255 34.19 -28.70 51.79
CA THR A 255 32.91 -29.28 51.35
C THR A 255 31.90 -28.20 50.98
N GLN A 256 31.76 -27.16 51.80
CA GLN A 256 30.89 -26.02 51.54
C GLN A 256 31.33 -25.25 50.27
N LEU A 257 32.63 -25.00 50.12
CA LEU A 257 33.21 -24.33 48.95
C LEU A 257 32.94 -25.10 47.64
N VAL A 258 33.03 -26.43 47.69
CA VAL A 258 32.74 -27.32 46.54
C VAL A 258 31.27 -27.30 46.17
N LEU A 259 30.37 -27.40 47.15
CA LEU A 259 28.93 -27.30 46.93
C LEU A 259 28.55 -25.95 46.31
N GLN A 260 29.02 -24.84 46.88
CA GLN A 260 28.75 -23.50 46.37
C GLN A 260 29.32 -23.28 44.96
N THR A 261 30.58 -23.65 44.71
CA THR A 261 31.24 -23.49 43.41
C THR A 261 30.53 -24.30 42.32
N GLY A 262 30.26 -25.57 42.58
CA GLY A 262 29.62 -26.46 41.62
C GLY A 262 28.19 -26.05 41.28
N LEU A 263 27.39 -25.69 42.30
CA LEU A 263 26.01 -25.21 42.09
C LEU A 263 25.97 -23.85 41.38
N THR A 264 26.87 -22.92 41.72
CA THR A 264 26.97 -21.60 41.07
C THR A 264 27.32 -21.73 39.59
N ASN A 265 28.33 -22.54 39.25
CA ASN A 265 28.70 -22.75 37.85
C ASN A 265 27.61 -23.50 37.08
N ALA A 266 26.94 -24.49 37.67
CA ALA A 266 25.80 -25.16 37.03
C ALA A 266 24.61 -24.19 36.79
N CYS A 267 24.34 -23.28 37.71
CA CYS A 267 23.32 -22.23 37.51
C CYS A 267 23.72 -21.24 36.39
N LYS A 268 24.99 -20.85 36.31
CA LYS A 268 25.54 -20.05 35.21
C LYS A 268 25.31 -20.72 33.85
N TYR A 269 25.51 -22.04 33.74
CA TYR A 269 25.18 -22.78 32.51
C TYR A 269 23.70 -22.63 32.14
N ILE A 270 22.78 -22.84 33.10
CA ILE A 270 21.33 -22.68 32.91
C ILE A 270 20.97 -21.25 32.45
N ILE A 271 21.57 -20.23 33.07
CA ILE A 271 21.26 -18.82 32.78
C ILE A 271 21.76 -18.40 31.39
N ASN A 272 23.03 -18.67 31.06
CA ASN A 272 23.68 -18.02 29.92
C ASN A 272 23.38 -18.68 28.57
N HIS A 273 23.05 -19.98 28.50
CA HIS A 273 22.82 -20.67 27.23
C HIS A 273 21.38 -20.53 26.74
N TRP A 274 21.11 -20.80 25.47
CA TRP A 274 19.78 -20.59 24.86
C TRP A 274 18.73 -21.64 25.20
N TYR A 275 19.15 -22.89 25.40
CA TYR A 275 18.23 -24.02 25.50
C TYR A 275 18.70 -24.98 26.60
N PRO A 276 18.62 -24.57 27.88
CA PRO A 276 19.13 -25.37 28.99
C PRO A 276 18.20 -26.58 29.26
N PRO A 277 18.72 -27.79 29.58
CA PRO A 277 20.12 -28.22 29.62
C PRO A 277 20.62 -28.84 28.29
N PHE A 278 19.88 -28.66 27.19
CA PHE A 278 20.18 -29.18 25.86
C PHE A 278 21.18 -28.24 25.12
N TRP A 279 22.39 -28.16 25.68
CA TRP A 279 23.40 -27.17 25.30
C TRP A 279 23.84 -27.28 23.83
N ASN A 280 23.83 -28.48 23.25
CA ASN A 280 24.33 -28.71 21.89
C ASN A 280 23.40 -28.12 20.83
N GLU A 281 22.09 -28.23 21.08
CA GLU A 281 21.01 -27.63 20.31
C GLU A 281 21.04 -26.10 20.45
N GLY A 282 21.41 -25.58 21.63
CA GLY A 282 21.62 -24.16 21.90
C GLY A 282 22.76 -23.51 21.08
N LYS A 283 23.85 -24.25 20.78
CA LYS A 283 25.04 -23.73 20.09
C LYS A 283 24.75 -23.09 18.72
N MET A 284 23.71 -23.53 18.02
CA MET A 284 23.29 -22.90 16.76
C MET A 284 22.80 -21.46 16.99
N PHE A 285 22.04 -21.24 18.06
CA PHE A 285 21.55 -19.91 18.43
C PHE A 285 22.68 -19.00 18.90
N ASP A 286 23.63 -19.51 19.70
CA ASP A 286 24.83 -18.75 20.08
C ASP A 286 25.63 -18.27 18.86
N ARG A 287 25.83 -19.15 17.88
CA ARG A 287 26.53 -18.81 16.63
C ARG A 287 25.77 -17.77 15.81
N VAL A 288 24.47 -18.00 15.56
CA VAL A 288 23.63 -17.08 14.76
C VAL A 288 23.55 -15.71 15.45
N TYR A 289 23.40 -15.69 16.77
CA TYR A 289 23.34 -14.48 17.57
C TYR A 289 24.66 -13.72 17.56
N GLY A 290 25.78 -14.40 17.81
CA GLY A 290 27.10 -13.78 17.78
C GLY A 290 27.42 -13.21 16.39
N ASP A 291 27.09 -13.92 15.32
CA ASP A 291 27.23 -13.43 13.95
C ASP A 291 26.32 -12.23 13.66
N MET A 292 25.13 -12.17 14.26
CA MET A 292 24.19 -11.06 14.13
C MET A 292 24.66 -9.82 14.90
N GLY A 293 25.05 -9.95 16.17
CA GLY A 293 25.52 -8.84 17.01
C GLY A 293 26.77 -8.14 16.48
N ARG A 294 27.56 -8.80 15.63
CA ARG A 294 28.70 -8.19 14.91
C ARG A 294 28.32 -7.46 13.60
N LYS A 295 27.06 -7.56 13.15
CA LYS A 295 26.59 -7.08 11.83
C LYS A 295 25.40 -6.12 11.89
N VAL A 296 24.59 -6.16 12.95
CA VAL A 296 23.41 -5.30 13.15
C VAL A 296 23.51 -4.56 14.48
N SER A 297 22.68 -3.52 14.67
CA SER A 297 22.64 -2.79 15.95
C SER A 297 22.09 -3.64 17.09
N GLN A 298 22.52 -3.35 18.32
CA GLN A 298 22.12 -4.08 19.52
C GLN A 298 20.59 -4.18 19.67
N VAL A 299 19.86 -3.12 19.33
CA VAL A 299 18.39 -3.09 19.37
C VAL A 299 17.75 -4.15 18.45
N VAL A 300 18.34 -4.41 17.28
CA VAL A 300 17.86 -5.43 16.34
C VAL A 300 18.25 -6.82 16.82
N ALA A 301 19.51 -7.01 17.24
CA ALA A 301 20.00 -8.28 17.78
C ALA A 301 19.21 -8.69 19.02
N GLY A 302 19.12 -7.82 20.03
CA GLY A 302 18.39 -8.06 21.28
C GLY A 302 16.91 -8.37 21.08
N LYS A 303 16.24 -7.76 20.08
CA LYS A 303 14.86 -8.11 19.72
C LYS A 303 14.74 -9.46 19.04
N TRP A 304 15.69 -9.83 18.18
CA TRP A 304 15.76 -11.19 17.65
C TRP A 304 15.98 -12.20 18.78
N ARG A 305 16.91 -11.93 19.71
CA ARG A 305 17.14 -12.76 20.89
C ARG A 305 15.89 -12.93 21.74
N ALA A 306 15.22 -11.83 22.08
CA ALA A 306 13.99 -11.86 22.85
C ALA A 306 12.91 -12.69 22.14
N LEU A 307 12.63 -12.43 20.86
CA LEU A 307 11.64 -13.17 20.09
C LEU A 307 11.98 -14.66 19.98
N SER A 308 13.20 -15.01 19.59
CA SER A 308 13.65 -16.40 19.51
C SER A 308 13.56 -17.12 20.86
N SER A 309 13.89 -16.45 21.97
CA SER A 309 13.76 -17.04 23.31
C SER A 309 12.30 -17.38 23.66
N THR A 310 11.31 -16.59 23.23
CA THR A 310 9.88 -16.92 23.48
C THR A 310 9.40 -18.17 22.73
N HIS A 311 10.14 -18.63 21.71
CA HIS A 311 9.86 -19.85 20.97
C HIS A 311 10.71 -21.05 21.44
N LEU A 312 11.71 -20.84 22.30
CA LEU A 312 12.49 -21.89 22.93
C LEU A 312 11.83 -22.28 24.25
N VAL A 313 11.02 -23.35 24.21
CA VAL A 313 10.32 -23.86 25.40
C VAL A 313 11.33 -24.49 26.36
N VAL A 314 11.70 -23.76 27.41
CA VAL A 314 12.66 -24.26 28.41
C VAL A 314 12.05 -25.41 29.23
N ASP A 315 12.64 -26.61 29.13
CA ASP A 315 12.20 -27.77 29.89
C ASP A 315 12.56 -27.64 31.37
N ARG A 316 11.61 -27.12 32.16
CA ARG A 316 11.76 -26.96 33.61
C ARG A 316 12.02 -28.27 34.35
N LYS A 317 11.62 -29.43 33.81
CA LYS A 317 11.89 -30.74 34.42
C LYS A 317 13.32 -31.19 34.13
N ALA A 318 13.75 -31.15 32.86
CA ALA A 318 15.13 -31.50 32.49
C ALA A 318 16.16 -30.64 33.24
N ASN A 319 15.89 -29.35 33.43
CA ASN A 319 16.76 -28.47 34.23
C ASN A 319 16.86 -28.87 35.71
N LYS A 320 15.75 -29.29 36.32
CA LYS A 320 15.77 -29.83 37.70
C LYS A 320 16.56 -31.12 37.77
N ASP A 321 16.31 -32.04 36.83
CA ASP A 321 16.99 -33.35 36.80
C ASP A 321 18.50 -33.20 36.52
N TYR A 322 18.91 -32.21 35.72
CA TYR A 322 20.31 -31.78 35.55
C TYR A 322 20.92 -31.29 36.87
N LEU A 323 20.33 -30.29 37.54
CA LEU A 323 20.93 -29.71 38.75
C LEU A 323 20.92 -30.69 39.93
N ARG A 324 19.93 -31.59 40.01
CA ARG A 324 19.91 -32.74 40.94
C ARG A 324 21.04 -33.73 40.63
N GLY A 325 21.34 -33.96 39.35
CA GLY A 325 22.48 -34.77 38.92
C GLY A 325 23.81 -34.17 39.37
N VAL A 326 23.98 -32.86 39.16
CA VAL A 326 25.15 -32.10 39.65
C VAL A 326 25.26 -32.20 41.17
N LEU A 327 24.20 -31.93 41.94
CA LEU A 327 24.28 -32.04 43.41
C LEU A 327 24.64 -33.46 43.86
N ARG A 328 24.05 -34.50 43.26
CA ARG A 328 24.39 -35.89 43.61
C ARG A 328 25.87 -36.16 43.39
N ASN A 329 26.43 -35.73 42.26
CA ASN A 329 27.87 -35.92 41.99
C ASN A 329 28.72 -35.12 43.00
N LEU A 330 28.34 -33.88 43.34
CA LEU A 330 29.02 -33.06 44.36
C LEU A 330 28.99 -33.73 45.75
N ILE A 331 27.84 -34.24 46.19
CA ILE A 331 27.70 -34.96 47.46
C ILE A 331 28.59 -36.21 47.48
N THR A 332 28.58 -37.00 46.40
CA THR A 332 29.45 -38.16 46.25
C THR A 332 30.94 -37.80 46.38
N ALA A 333 31.34 -36.64 45.85
CA ALA A 333 32.71 -36.14 45.88
C ALA A 333 33.19 -35.64 47.26
N VAL A 334 32.27 -35.28 48.16
CA VAL A 334 32.63 -34.65 49.46
C VAL A 334 32.26 -35.49 50.68
N GLY A 335 31.17 -36.26 50.60
CA GLY A 335 30.60 -37.03 51.73
C GLY A 335 30.55 -38.54 51.52
N GLY A 336 30.90 -39.04 50.33
CA GLY A 336 30.78 -40.46 49.96
C GLY A 336 29.42 -40.84 49.35
N PRO A 337 29.19 -42.14 49.08
CA PRO A 337 28.02 -42.58 48.33
C PRO A 337 26.72 -42.43 49.14
N VAL A 338 25.66 -41.91 48.51
CA VAL A 338 24.35 -41.76 49.15
C VAL A 338 23.75 -43.14 49.45
N GLN A 339 23.45 -43.41 50.73
CA GLN A 339 22.99 -44.73 51.23
C GLN A 339 21.75 -45.30 50.50
N ASN A 340 20.91 -44.43 49.92
CA ASN A 340 19.67 -44.80 49.23
C ASN A 340 19.81 -44.96 47.70
N GLY A 341 21.02 -45.25 47.20
CA GLY A 341 21.31 -45.43 45.78
C GLY A 341 21.28 -44.12 44.97
N ASN A 342 20.99 -44.20 43.66
CA ASN A 342 21.13 -43.07 42.71
C ASN A 342 20.19 -41.87 42.92
N SER A 343 19.44 -41.81 44.03
CA SER A 343 18.35 -40.86 44.29
C SER A 343 18.63 -40.00 45.53
N LEU A 344 18.67 -38.67 45.35
CA LEU A 344 18.75 -37.71 46.45
C LEU A 344 17.58 -37.85 47.46
N PRO A 345 17.79 -37.55 48.75
CA PRO A 345 16.70 -37.40 49.73
C PRO A 345 15.64 -36.36 49.30
N PRO A 346 14.37 -36.50 49.73
CA PRO A 346 13.29 -35.57 49.36
C PRO A 346 13.60 -34.10 49.69
N ASP A 347 14.19 -33.84 50.86
CA ASP A 347 14.48 -32.47 51.29
C ASP A 347 15.54 -31.81 50.40
N LEU A 348 16.64 -32.53 50.10
CA LEU A 348 17.68 -32.05 49.19
C LEU A 348 17.15 -31.82 47.76
N LYS A 349 16.23 -32.67 47.27
CA LYS A 349 15.54 -32.46 45.99
C LYS A 349 14.75 -31.14 45.98
N ASN A 350 14.02 -30.85 47.06
CA ASN A 350 13.24 -29.61 47.16
C ASN A 350 14.15 -28.36 47.17
N LYS A 351 15.28 -28.41 47.89
CA LYS A 351 16.26 -27.31 47.91
C LYS A 351 16.85 -27.03 46.52
N VAL A 352 17.26 -28.06 45.79
CA VAL A 352 17.79 -27.93 44.42
C VAL A 352 16.73 -27.44 43.44
N ASP A 353 15.48 -27.88 43.60
CA ASP A 353 14.36 -27.41 42.77
C ASP A 353 14.11 -25.91 42.92
N ASP A 354 14.32 -25.34 44.11
CA ASP A 354 14.21 -23.89 44.36
C ASP A 354 15.38 -23.10 43.76
N ILE A 355 16.61 -23.60 43.86
CA ILE A 355 17.77 -23.02 43.16
C ILE A 355 17.52 -23.04 41.65
N THR A 356 17.07 -24.17 41.10
CA THR A 356 16.74 -24.32 39.67
C THR A 356 15.66 -23.31 39.24
N ARG A 357 14.61 -23.13 40.07
CA ARG A 357 13.51 -22.18 39.81
C ARG A 357 14.02 -20.74 39.72
N LYS A 358 14.95 -20.34 40.60
CA LYS A 358 15.56 -19.00 40.58
C LYS A 358 16.47 -18.80 39.36
N ALA A 359 17.34 -19.77 39.06
CA ALA A 359 18.20 -19.72 37.87
C ALA A 359 17.37 -19.61 36.57
N LEU A 360 16.26 -20.34 36.47
CA LEU A 360 15.33 -20.25 35.33
C LEU A 360 14.61 -18.91 35.23
N ALA A 361 14.30 -18.24 36.34
CA ALA A 361 13.73 -16.89 36.32
C ALA A 361 14.75 -15.85 35.81
N ILE A 362 16.02 -15.96 36.24
CA ILE A 362 17.10 -15.10 35.73
C ILE A 362 17.35 -15.36 34.24
N HIS A 363 17.39 -16.63 33.81
CA HIS A 363 17.46 -17.02 32.39
C HIS A 363 16.38 -16.34 31.54
N GLU A 364 15.11 -16.41 31.98
CA GLU A 364 13.97 -15.81 31.28
C GLU A 364 14.17 -14.29 31.10
N HIS A 365 14.64 -13.59 32.13
CA HIS A 365 14.94 -12.16 32.04
C HIS A 365 16.14 -11.85 31.15
N VAL A 366 17.26 -12.55 31.35
CA VAL A 366 18.50 -12.41 30.55
C VAL A 366 18.23 -12.62 29.06
N LYS A 367 17.39 -13.61 28.70
CA LYS A 367 17.10 -13.93 27.30
C LYS A 367 15.96 -13.12 26.69
N SER A 368 14.92 -12.72 27.44
CA SER A 368 13.71 -12.11 26.85
C SER A 368 13.44 -10.65 27.23
N SER A 369 13.89 -10.18 28.41
CA SER A 369 13.44 -8.90 28.97
C SER A 369 14.27 -7.69 28.54
N PHE A 370 15.50 -7.92 28.05
CA PHE A 370 16.42 -6.87 27.60
C PHE A 370 16.61 -6.91 26.08
N THR A 371 16.48 -5.75 25.46
CA THR A 371 16.77 -5.49 24.04
C THR A 371 17.74 -4.33 23.83
N SER A 372 17.96 -3.47 24.85
CA SER A 372 18.95 -2.39 24.78
C SER A 372 20.40 -2.85 24.92
N MET A 373 20.62 -3.94 25.66
CA MET A 373 21.92 -4.51 26.02
C MET A 373 21.83 -6.03 26.16
N ASP A 374 22.98 -6.68 26.25
CA ASP A 374 23.09 -8.09 26.66
C ASP A 374 23.57 -8.18 28.10
N LEU A 375 22.98 -9.12 28.84
CA LEU A 375 23.38 -9.48 30.19
C LEU A 375 23.94 -10.90 30.16
N GLU A 376 24.98 -11.13 30.94
CA GLU A 376 25.55 -12.45 31.17
C GLU A 376 25.89 -12.59 32.65
N VAL A 377 25.56 -13.73 33.27
CA VAL A 377 26.03 -14.03 34.63
C VAL A 377 27.41 -14.66 34.53
N TYR A 378 28.41 -14.04 35.14
CA TYR A 378 29.76 -14.57 35.16
C TYR A 378 30.09 -15.19 36.52
N SER A 379 31.12 -16.03 36.52
CA SER A 379 31.78 -16.55 37.70
C SER A 379 33.27 -16.28 37.54
N ILE A 380 33.96 -15.98 38.64
CA ILE A 380 35.39 -15.70 38.60
C ILE A 380 36.14 -16.97 38.16
N PRO A 381 37.00 -16.90 37.13
CA PRO A 381 37.77 -18.07 36.68
C PRO A 381 38.67 -18.65 37.78
N CYS A 382 38.81 -19.97 37.79
CA CYS A 382 39.76 -20.64 38.68
C CYS A 382 41.19 -20.15 38.41
N GLY A 383 41.92 -19.78 39.46
CA GLY A 383 43.28 -19.24 39.37
C GLY A 383 43.37 -17.72 39.18
N THR A 384 42.24 -16.99 39.11
CA THR A 384 42.26 -15.53 39.23
C THR A 384 42.80 -15.11 40.60
N PRO A 385 43.81 -14.21 40.70
CA PRO A 385 44.29 -13.70 41.97
C PRO A 385 43.18 -12.98 42.76
N PHE A 386 43.21 -13.12 44.09
CA PHE A 386 42.31 -12.36 44.97
C PHE A 386 42.66 -10.87 44.95
N ASP A 387 41.66 -10.03 44.67
CA ASP A 387 41.78 -8.56 44.67
C ASP A 387 40.80 -7.97 45.69
N ALA A 388 41.32 -7.61 46.87
CA ALA A 388 40.56 -7.00 47.95
C ALA A 388 39.93 -5.65 47.58
N SER A 389 40.38 -4.98 46.51
CA SER A 389 39.78 -3.72 46.06
C SER A 389 38.49 -3.90 45.27
N GLN A 390 38.21 -5.12 44.81
CA GLN A 390 37.03 -5.50 44.02
C GLN A 390 36.06 -6.40 44.78
N MET A 391 36.31 -6.67 46.07
CA MET A 391 35.48 -7.54 46.92
C MET A 391 34.94 -6.74 48.10
N GLU A 392 33.63 -6.77 48.29
CA GLU A 392 33.01 -6.30 49.53
C GLU A 392 33.06 -7.42 50.57
N ASP A 393 33.42 -7.07 51.81
CA ASP A 393 33.47 -8.02 52.92
C ASP A 393 32.04 -8.42 53.31
N ALA A 394 31.74 -9.73 53.30
CA ALA A 394 30.36 -10.23 53.39
C ALA A 394 29.71 -9.92 54.75
N ASP A 395 30.52 -9.79 55.80
CA ASP A 395 30.09 -9.44 57.16
C ASP A 395 30.19 -7.92 57.44
N GLY A 396 30.59 -7.13 56.45
CA GLY A 396 30.78 -5.69 56.53
C GLY A 396 32.04 -5.26 57.32
N PRO A 397 32.45 -3.98 57.22
CA PRO A 397 33.75 -3.50 57.68
C PRO A 397 33.99 -3.50 59.21
N ASN A 398 33.11 -4.10 60.01
CA ASN A 398 33.15 -4.10 61.48
C ASN A 398 33.02 -5.50 62.12
N ALA A 399 32.96 -6.59 61.35
CA ALA A 399 32.91 -7.95 61.92
C ALA A 399 34.27 -8.46 62.42
N GLY A 400 35.36 -7.78 62.08
CA GLY A 400 36.72 -8.03 62.56
C GLY A 400 36.93 -7.70 64.06
N GLY A 401 36.23 -8.40 64.93
CA GLY A 401 36.56 -8.47 66.35
C GLY A 401 37.94 -9.13 66.53
N LYS A 402 38.77 -8.58 67.42
CA LYS A 402 40.14 -9.05 67.69
C LYS A 402 40.19 -10.55 67.99
N GLY A 403 41.01 -11.28 67.23
CA GLY A 403 41.57 -12.60 67.55
C GLY A 403 43.07 -12.56 67.30
#